data_AF-A0A3D8PYI1-F1
#
_entry.id   AF-A0A3D8PYI1-F1
#
_cell.length_a   1.000
_cell.length_b   1.000
_cell.length_c   1.000
_cell.angle_alpha   90.00
_cell.angle_beta   90.00
_cell.angle_gamma   90.00
#
_symmetry.space_group_name_H-M   'P 1'
#
loop_
_entity.id
_entity.type
_entity.pdbx_description
1 polymer ?
#
loop_
_entity_poly.entity_id
_entity_poly.type
_entity_poly.pdbx_seq_one_letter_code
_entity_poly.pdbx_strand_id
1 'polypeptide(L)' 'MGRDDHNKSKNNFLAQTPKQQLVTDGIDVEFSEEFADEDDLVAQARSRAADRRVKGKNPKL' A
#
# COMPACT_ATOMS: atom_id res chain seq x y z
N MET A 1 18.84 -29.29 0.85
CA MET A 1 19.54 -28.04 1.20
C MET A 1 19.06 -26.93 0.29
N GLY A 2 18.97 -25.68 0.77
CA GLY A 2 18.84 -24.48 -0.05
C GLY A 2 17.44 -23.89 -0.17
N ARG A 3 16.99 -23.16 0.86
CA ARG A 3 15.76 -22.35 0.80
C ARG A 3 15.85 -21.02 1.58
N ASP A 4 17.04 -20.65 2.09
CA ASP A 4 17.21 -19.45 2.94
C ASP A 4 18.07 -18.32 2.34
N ASP A 5 18.58 -18.47 1.11
CA ASP A 5 19.50 -17.49 0.49
C ASP A 5 18.84 -16.16 0.07
N HIS A 6 17.55 -15.95 0.35
CA HIS A 6 16.82 -14.73 -0.02
C HIS A 6 16.77 -13.66 1.07
N ASN A 7 17.27 -13.96 2.28
CA ASN A 7 17.34 -12.99 3.41
C ASN A 7 18.71 -12.30 3.54
N LYS A 8 19.49 -12.21 2.45
CA LYS A 8 20.74 -11.45 2.49
C LYS A 8 20.46 -9.99 2.15
N SER A 9 20.75 -9.09 3.09
CA SER A 9 20.72 -7.66 2.83
C SER A 9 21.69 -7.35 1.68
N LYS A 10 21.15 -6.99 0.52
CA LYS A 10 21.96 -6.55 -0.60
C LYS A 10 22.49 -5.16 -0.25
N ASN A 11 23.71 -5.09 0.26
CA ASN A 11 24.43 -3.83 0.36
C ASN A 11 24.66 -3.32 -1.07
N ASN A 12 23.80 -2.41 -1.54
CA ASN A 12 23.81 -1.89 -2.89
C ASN A 12 24.94 -0.85 -3.06
N PHE A 13 26.18 -1.33 -3.17
CA PHE A 13 27.38 -0.50 -3.32
C PHE A 13 27.40 0.30 -4.63
N LEU A 14 26.63 -0.11 -5.63
CA LEU A 14 26.45 0.59 -6.91
C LEU A 14 25.11 1.35 -7.01
N ALA A 15 24.45 1.64 -5.89
CA ALA A 15 23.25 2.47 -5.92
C ALA A 15 23.55 3.82 -6.58
N GLN A 16 22.91 4.11 -7.71
CA GLN A 16 23.07 5.37 -8.43
C GLN A 16 22.38 6.54 -7.71
N THR A 17 21.42 6.23 -6.85
CA THR A 17 20.68 7.21 -6.06
C THR A 17 21.32 7.36 -4.67
N PRO A 18 21.62 8.59 -4.22
CA PRO A 18 22.14 8.83 -2.89
C PRO A 18 21.15 8.38 -1.81
N LYS A 19 21.65 7.87 -0.68
CA LYS A 19 20.85 7.26 0.40
C LYS A 19 19.68 8.11 0.89
N GLN A 20 19.84 9.43 0.88
CA GLN A 20 18.84 10.41 1.33
C GLN A 20 17.64 10.52 0.37
N GLN A 21 17.77 10.05 -0.87
CA GLN A 21 16.71 10.02 -1.88
C GLN A 21 16.06 8.63 -2.01
N LEU A 22 16.51 7.63 -1.23
CA LEU A 22 15.68 6.43 -1.03
C LEU A 22 14.52 6.83 -0.12
N VAL A 23 13.48 7.38 -0.73
CA VAL A 23 12.21 7.62 -0.08
C VAL A 23 11.70 6.26 0.41
N THR A 24 11.37 6.16 1.69
CA THR A 24 10.65 5.01 2.20
C THR A 24 9.23 5.13 1.67
N ASP A 25 8.92 4.36 0.63
CA ASP A 25 7.68 4.47 -0.15
C ASP A 25 6.38 4.23 0.65
N GLY A 26 6.46 3.85 1.93
CA GLY A 26 5.31 3.50 2.76
C GLY A 26 5.48 3.95 4.20
N ILE A 27 5.23 5.23 4.46
CA ILE A 27 4.91 5.68 5.81
C ILE A 27 3.45 5.31 6.05
N ASP A 28 3.19 4.48 7.06
CA ASP A 28 1.83 4.18 7.49
C ASP A 28 1.26 5.44 8.17
N VAL A 29 0.41 6.18 7.44
CA VAL A 29 -0.29 7.37 7.95
C VAL A 29 -1.76 7.02 8.13
N GLU A 30 -2.31 7.32 9.30
CA GLU A 30 -3.72 7.07 9.58
C GLU A 30 -4.63 8.01 8.78
N PHE A 31 -5.71 7.44 8.22
CA PHE A 31 -6.74 8.22 7.52
C PHE A 31 -7.40 9.24 8.47
N SER A 32 -7.48 10.49 8.02
CA SER A 32 -8.09 11.59 8.76
C SER A 32 -9.14 12.28 7.88
N GLU A 33 -10.40 12.25 8.29
CA GLU A 33 -11.53 12.76 7.50
C GLU A 33 -11.47 14.29 7.31
N GLU A 34 -10.88 15.01 8.26
CA GLU A 34 -10.74 16.48 8.23
C GLU A 34 -9.79 16.98 7.12
N PHE A 35 -8.88 16.11 6.66
CA PHE A 35 -7.91 16.41 5.60
C PHE A 35 -8.28 15.79 4.27
N ALA A 36 -9.37 15.01 4.21
CA ALA A 36 -9.81 14.38 2.99
C ALA A 36 -10.33 15.44 2.01
N ASP A 37 -9.87 15.35 0.76
CA ASP A 37 -10.41 16.16 -0.32
C ASP A 37 -11.66 15.52 -0.95
N GLU A 38 -12.24 16.19 -1.94
CA GLU A 38 -13.43 15.67 -2.63
C GLU A 38 -13.16 14.33 -3.33
N ASP A 39 -11.95 14.13 -3.85
CA ASP A 39 -11.57 12.91 -4.56
C ASP A 39 -11.46 11.73 -3.60
N ASP A 40 -10.92 11.93 -2.40
CA ASP A 40 -10.84 10.94 -1.33
C ASP A 40 -12.23 10.46 -0.91
N LEU A 41 -13.18 11.40 -0.73
CA LEU A 41 -14.56 11.09 -0.38
C LEU A 41 -15.26 10.26 -1.47
N VAL A 42 -15.05 10.64 -2.73
CA VAL A 42 -15.62 9.93 -3.88
C VAL A 42 -15.01 8.53 -4.01
N ALA A 43 -13.70 8.38 -3.80
CA ALA A 43 -13.02 7.10 -3.80
C ALA A 43 -13.59 6.17 -2.71
N GLN A 44 -13.77 6.68 -1.49
CA GLN A 44 -14.37 5.91 -0.39
C GLN A 44 -15.80 5.46 -0.72
N ALA A 45 -16.62 6.34 -1.31
CA ALA A 45 -17.98 6.02 -1.72
C ALA A 45 -18.01 4.93 -2.81
N ARG A 46 -17.08 5.00 -3.78
CA ARG A 46 -16.93 4.00 -4.85
C ARG A 46 -16.50 2.64 -4.29
N SER A 47 -15.55 2.61 -3.35
CA SER A 47 -15.12 1.38 -2.68
C SER A 47 -16.29 0.70 -1.98
N ARG A 48 -17.01 1.44 -1.13
CA ARG A 48 -18.21 0.94 -0.42
C ARG A 48 -19.28 0.41 -1.38
N ALA A 49 -19.44 1.03 -2.55
CA ALA A 49 -20.36 0.54 -3.59
C ALA A 49 -19.89 -0.78 -4.22
N ALA A 50 -18.58 -0.93 -4.49
CA ALA A 50 -18.01 -2.17 -4.99
C ALA A 50 -18.14 -3.31 -3.99
N ASP A 51 -17.82 -3.07 -2.71
CA ASP A 51 -17.90 -4.07 -1.64
C ASP A 51 -19.32 -4.63 -1.49
N ARG A 52 -20.32 -3.74 -1.55
CA ARG A 52 -21.75 -4.15 -1.54
C ARG A 52 -22.10 -5.05 -2.71
N ARG A 53 -21.57 -4.78 -3.91
CA ARG A 53 -21.81 -5.63 -5.09
C ARG A 53 -21.15 -7.00 -4.96
N VAL A 54 -19.97 -7.08 -4.34
CA VAL A 54 -19.23 -8.35 -4.15
C VAL A 54 -19.88 -9.19 -3.06
N LYS A 55 -20.20 -8.58 -1.91
CA LYS A 55 -20.82 -9.28 -0.77
C LYS A 55 -22.19 -9.87 -1.11
N GLY A 56 -22.97 -9.20 -1.96
CA GLY A 56 -24.23 -9.74 -2.47
C GLY A 56 -24.07 -10.97 -3.39
N LYS A 57 -22.88 -11.19 -3.96
CA LYS A 57 -22.59 -12.31 -4.86
C LYS A 57 -21.93 -13.49 -4.14
N ASN A 58 -21.10 -13.23 -3.13
CA ASN A 58 -20.39 -14.25 -2.36
C ASN A 58 -20.60 -14.05 -0.85
N PRO A 59 -21.52 -14.80 -0.20
CA PRO A 59 -21.80 -14.66 1.23
C PRO A 59 -20.73 -15.27 2.15
N LYS A 60 -19.58 -15.72 1.62
CA LYS A 60 -18.52 -16.43 2.37
C LYS A 60 -17.17 -15.68 2.43
N LEU A 61 -17.15 -14.39 2.13
CA LEU A 61 -16.03 -13.49 2.40
C LEU A 61 -16.41 -12.53 3.53
#